data_AF-A0A2M7FRV4-F1
#
_entry.id   AF-A0A2M7FRV4-F1
#
_cell.length_a   1.000
_cell.length_b   1.000
_cell.length_c   1.000
_cell.angle_alpha   90.00
_cell.angle_beta   90.00
_cell.angle_gamma   90.00
#
_symmetry.space_group_name_H-M   'P 1'
#
loop_
_entity.id
_entity.type
_entity.pdbx_description
1 polymer ?
#
loop_
_entity_poly.entity_id
_entity_poly.type
_entity_poly.pdbx_seq_one_letter_code
_entity_poly.pdbx_strand_id
1 'polypeptide(L)'
;IDAMYHGSNDYVAEFTISTVKIADDDVKGRIIGKEGRNIRTFEKVTGVDIDMDETPGEVRLSCYDGVRREVARVALERLIKDGRIQPTRIEEYVAKARHDIEKIMYEEGKKLCHMVGAYNLPQELIAMLGRFKFRSSYGQNMLAHTLEETKIGMAIAAETHANLDIVRLGCLFHDIGKIVTDEEGSHVDLGVKLLKKNNMPQAVIDCVAQHHEDTEFTSKESIIVYISDAISGSRPGARYENVAEYVTRLGAIESIAMSKTGVTEAYAISAGREVRVMVDPGKATDDEAVRLASEIRDEIKEKLTYPGTVTVTVIRETRAQQVAK
;
A
#
# COMPACT_ATOMS: atom_id res chain seq x y z
N ILE A 1 -22.93 -2.62 8.67
CA ILE A 1 -22.42 -1.89 9.86
C ILE A 1 -21.79 -2.88 10.84
N ASP A 2 -22.52 -3.89 11.33
CA ASP A 2 -21.96 -4.90 12.23
C ASP A 2 -20.77 -5.69 11.63
N ALA A 3 -20.82 -6.02 10.33
CA ALA A 3 -19.69 -6.64 9.64
C ALA A 3 -18.43 -5.73 9.60
N MET A 4 -18.61 -4.40 9.57
CA MET A 4 -17.48 -3.45 9.59
C MET A 4 -16.86 -3.32 10.99
N TYR A 5 -17.64 -3.49 12.06
CA TYR A 5 -17.14 -3.48 13.44
C TYR A 5 -16.25 -4.69 13.77
N HIS A 6 -16.46 -5.84 13.12
CA HIS A 6 -15.67 -7.05 13.36
C HIS A 6 -14.24 -7.01 12.77
N GLY A 7 -13.93 -6.03 11.92
CA GLY A 7 -12.61 -5.86 11.30
C GLY A 7 -11.63 -4.94 12.05
N SER A 8 -12.13 -4.13 13.00
CA SER A 8 -11.32 -3.11 13.67
C SER A 8 -10.11 -3.71 14.40
N ASN A 9 -8.92 -3.34 13.94
CA ASN A 9 -7.63 -3.62 14.58
C ASN A 9 -6.86 -2.30 14.64
N ASP A 10 -6.26 -1.99 15.78
CA ASP A 10 -5.31 -0.90 15.94
C ASP A 10 -4.04 -1.26 15.15
N TYR A 11 -3.74 -0.55 14.05
CA TYR A 11 -2.50 -0.81 13.31
C TYR A 11 -1.76 0.46 12.92
N VAL A 12 -0.42 0.38 13.03
CA VAL A 12 0.56 1.41 12.72
C VAL A 12 1.18 1.11 11.37
N ALA A 13 1.15 2.06 10.43
CA ALA A 13 1.72 1.88 9.10
C ALA A 13 3.22 1.54 9.17
N GLU A 14 3.64 0.48 8.46
CA GLU A 14 5.05 0.16 8.28
C GLU A 14 5.57 0.73 6.96
N PHE A 15 6.69 1.45 7.03
CA PHE A 15 7.31 2.14 5.91
C PHE A 15 8.22 1.21 5.09
N THR A 16 8.60 1.64 3.88
CA THR A 16 9.61 0.99 3.03
C THR A 16 11.03 1.04 3.59
N ILE A 17 11.18 1.59 4.79
CA ILE A 17 12.43 1.85 5.49
C ILE A 17 12.39 1.09 6.81
N SER A 18 13.48 0.38 7.11
CA SER A 18 13.71 -0.19 8.43
C SER A 18 14.88 0.57 9.08
N THR A 19 14.76 0.92 10.36
CA THR A 19 15.82 1.61 11.10
C THR A 19 16.53 0.64 12.04
N VAL A 20 17.86 0.77 12.12
CA VAL A 20 18.69 0.07 13.10
C VAL A 20 19.40 1.12 13.95
N LYS A 21 19.21 1.06 15.27
CA LYS A 21 19.88 1.98 16.20
C LYS A 21 21.35 1.63 16.34
N ILE A 22 22.20 2.65 16.33
CA ILE A 22 23.65 2.53 16.56
C ILE A 22 24.04 3.29 17.84
N ALA A 23 25.00 2.73 18.58
CA ALA A 23 25.39 3.28 19.88
C ALA A 23 26.25 4.54 19.74
N ASP A 24 27.13 4.59 18.73
CA ASP A 24 28.11 5.65 18.53
C ASP A 24 28.66 5.64 17.08
N ASP A 25 29.47 6.65 16.76
CA ASP A 25 30.11 6.80 15.45
C ASP A 25 31.20 5.75 15.17
N ASP A 26 31.72 5.05 16.18
CA ASP A 26 32.67 3.95 15.97
C ASP A 26 31.97 2.74 15.33
N VAL A 27 30.75 2.43 15.77
CA VAL A 27 29.89 1.43 15.11
C VAL A 27 29.63 1.83 13.65
N LYS A 28 29.29 3.11 13.40
CA LYS A 28 29.09 3.64 12.04
C LYS A 28 30.35 3.46 11.18
N GLY A 29 31.52 3.78 11.72
CA GLY A 29 32.80 3.57 11.04
C GLY A 29 33.07 2.09 10.70
N ARG A 30 32.72 1.16 11.58
CA ARG A 30 32.83 -0.29 11.32
C ARG A 30 31.84 -0.79 10.25
N ILE A 31 30.63 -0.25 10.21
CA ILE A 31 29.62 -0.58 9.18
C ILE A 31 30.11 -0.12 7.81
N ILE A 32 30.65 1.10 7.69
CA ILE A 32 31.23 1.61 6.43
C ILE A 32 32.46 0.78 6.05
N GLY A 33 33.36 0.58 7.01
CA GLY A 33 34.65 -0.07 6.80
C GLY A 33 35.62 0.77 5.96
N LYS A 34 36.86 0.30 5.83
CA LYS A 34 37.89 1.00 5.04
C LYS A 34 37.43 1.13 3.59
N GLU A 35 37.44 2.35 3.05
CA GLU A 35 37.01 2.68 1.67
C GLU A 35 35.57 2.23 1.33
N GLY A 36 34.70 2.10 2.35
CA GLY A 36 33.33 1.62 2.13
C GLY A 36 33.24 0.13 1.80
N ARG A 37 34.28 -0.67 2.09
CA ARG A 37 34.31 -2.10 1.74
C ARG A 37 33.19 -2.90 2.40
N ASN A 38 32.88 -2.60 3.66
CA ASN A 38 31.92 -3.38 4.44
C ASN A 38 30.49 -3.06 4.00
N ILE A 39 30.14 -1.77 3.91
CA ILE A 39 28.81 -1.33 3.43
C ILE A 39 28.53 -1.89 2.02
N ARG A 40 29.47 -1.75 1.07
CA ARG A 40 29.29 -2.29 -0.30
C ARG A 40 29.12 -3.82 -0.32
N THR A 41 29.84 -4.53 0.54
CA THR A 41 29.68 -5.99 0.65
C THR A 41 28.30 -6.33 1.20
N PHE A 42 27.86 -5.62 2.23
CA PHE A 42 26.55 -5.83 2.83
C PHE A 42 25.42 -5.55 1.85
N GLU A 43 25.46 -4.42 1.14
CA GLU A 43 24.48 -4.04 0.11
C GLU A 43 24.46 -5.07 -1.02
N LYS A 44 25.62 -5.53 -1.47
CA LYS A 44 25.72 -6.57 -2.52
C LYS A 44 25.10 -7.90 -2.08
N VAL A 45 25.35 -8.33 -0.84
CA VAL A 45 24.89 -9.64 -0.33
C VAL A 45 23.40 -9.62 0.03
N THR A 46 22.88 -8.47 0.48
CA THR A 46 21.48 -8.32 0.89
C THR A 46 20.57 -7.82 -0.23
N GLY A 47 21.10 -7.03 -1.18
CA GLY A 47 20.32 -6.30 -2.17
C GLY A 47 19.50 -5.16 -1.55
N VAL A 48 19.99 -4.58 -0.45
CA VAL A 48 19.37 -3.49 0.32
C VAL A 48 20.33 -2.33 0.34
N ASP A 49 19.82 -1.11 0.15
CA ASP A 49 20.61 0.11 0.23
C ASP A 49 20.70 0.59 1.68
N ILE A 50 21.89 1.01 2.10
CA ILE A 50 22.12 1.54 3.45
C ILE A 50 22.33 3.04 3.37
N ASP A 51 21.52 3.79 4.13
CA ASP A 51 21.66 5.23 4.30
C ASP A 51 22.01 5.58 5.75
N MET A 52 23.05 6.42 5.90
CA MET A 52 23.61 6.82 7.19
C MET A 52 23.80 8.34 7.30
N ASP A 53 23.31 9.14 6.35
CA ASP A 53 23.69 10.56 6.23
C ASP A 53 22.75 11.52 6.98
N GLU A 54 21.47 11.18 7.14
CA GLU A 54 20.47 12.18 7.58
C GLU A 54 20.11 12.16 9.07
N THR A 55 20.48 11.12 9.84
CA THR A 55 20.03 11.02 11.25
C THR A 55 21.11 10.44 12.17
N PRO A 56 21.58 11.20 13.19
CA PRO A 56 22.52 10.68 14.18
C PRO A 56 21.92 9.53 15.00
N GLY A 57 22.70 8.48 15.27
CA GLY A 57 22.30 7.38 16.14
C GLY A 57 21.45 6.29 15.49
N GLU A 58 21.19 6.37 14.18
CA GLU A 58 20.52 5.30 13.43
C GLU A 58 21.05 5.11 12.02
N VAL A 59 20.78 3.91 11.49
CA VAL A 59 21.08 3.51 10.12
C VAL A 59 19.77 3.11 9.45
N ARG A 60 19.49 3.65 8.27
CA ARG A 60 18.28 3.38 7.50
C ARG A 60 18.56 2.34 6.44
N LEU A 61 17.68 1.35 6.33
CA LEU A 61 17.73 0.27 5.36
C LEU A 61 16.56 0.43 4.39
N SER A 62 16.87 0.59 3.12
CA SER A 62 15.88 0.86 2.08
C SER A 62 15.86 -0.27 1.07
N CYS A 63 14.69 -0.89 0.89
CA CYS A 63 14.46 -1.91 -0.13
C CYS A 63 12.96 -2.06 -0.38
N TYR A 64 12.57 -2.31 -1.63
CA TYR A 64 11.19 -2.59 -1.99
C TYR A 64 10.73 -3.98 -1.48
N ASP A 65 11.63 -4.96 -1.50
CA ASP A 65 11.40 -6.30 -0.96
C ASP A 65 11.55 -6.26 0.57
N GLY A 66 10.40 -6.34 1.26
CA GLY A 66 10.37 -6.30 2.73
C GLY A 66 11.03 -7.51 3.39
N VAL A 67 11.10 -8.67 2.72
CA VAL A 67 11.81 -9.84 3.24
C VAL A 67 13.32 -9.59 3.20
N ARG A 68 13.85 -9.06 2.09
CA ARG A 68 15.27 -8.67 2.03
C ARG A 68 15.61 -7.60 3.05
N ARG A 69 14.73 -6.60 3.20
CA ARG A 69 14.89 -5.52 4.18
C ARG A 69 14.97 -6.06 5.61
N GLU A 70 14.09 -6.98 5.97
CA GLU A 70 14.09 -7.59 7.30
C GLU A 70 15.31 -8.48 7.54
N VAL A 71 15.70 -9.28 6.54
CA VAL A 71 16.94 -10.08 6.58
C VAL A 71 18.15 -9.18 6.84
N ALA A 72 18.23 -8.05 6.12
CA ALA A 72 19.28 -7.06 6.31
C ALA A 72 19.24 -6.46 7.72
N ARG A 73 18.06 -6.05 8.22
CA ARG A 73 17.89 -5.49 9.57
C ARG A 73 18.42 -6.45 10.63
N VAL A 74 17.96 -7.70 10.62
CA VAL A 74 18.37 -8.73 11.58
C VAL A 74 19.86 -9.06 11.46
N ALA A 75 20.39 -9.16 10.23
CA ALA A 75 21.81 -9.41 10.02
C ALA A 75 22.68 -8.26 10.56
N LEU A 76 22.29 -7.01 10.31
CA LEU A 76 23.03 -5.83 10.75
C LEU A 76 23.01 -5.72 12.29
N GLU A 77 21.87 -5.93 12.93
CA GLU A 77 21.76 -5.95 14.40
C GLU A 77 22.69 -7.00 15.03
N ARG A 78 22.78 -8.19 14.44
CA ARG A 78 23.66 -9.27 14.90
C ARG A 78 25.14 -8.94 14.69
N LEU A 79 25.48 -8.35 13.55
CA LEU A 79 26.85 -7.90 13.24
C LEU A 79 27.31 -6.79 14.19
N ILE A 80 26.45 -5.82 14.50
CA ILE A 80 26.73 -4.76 15.47
C ILE A 80 27.00 -5.38 16.85
N LYS A 81 26.17 -6.35 17.27
CA LYS A 81 26.32 -7.04 18.55
C LYS A 81 27.60 -7.88 18.65
N ASP A 82 28.03 -8.54 17.56
CA ASP A 82 29.32 -9.26 17.49
C ASP A 82 30.52 -8.30 17.40
N GLY A 83 30.29 -7.06 16.94
CA GLY A 83 31.27 -6.00 16.85
C GLY A 83 32.30 -6.16 15.73
N ARG A 84 32.32 -7.30 15.03
CA ARG A 84 33.23 -7.62 13.92
C ARG A 84 32.49 -7.60 12.59
N ILE A 85 32.55 -6.45 11.92
CA ILE A 85 31.92 -6.25 10.61
C ILE A 85 33.01 -6.42 9.54
N GLN A 86 33.01 -7.58 8.88
CA GLN A 86 33.95 -7.93 7.81
C GLN A 86 33.20 -8.77 6.75
N PRO A 87 33.65 -8.78 5.49
CA PRO A 87 32.96 -9.46 4.39
C PRO A 87 32.51 -10.91 4.70
N THR A 88 33.41 -11.72 5.26
CA THR A 88 33.11 -13.12 5.60
C THR A 88 32.04 -13.27 6.68
N ARG A 89 32.06 -12.38 7.68
CA ARG A 89 31.02 -12.35 8.73
C ARG A 89 29.70 -11.84 8.18
N ILE A 90 29.72 -10.82 7.31
CA ILE A 90 28.52 -10.30 6.65
C ILE A 90 27.79 -11.43 5.93
N GLU A 91 28.49 -12.19 5.09
CA GLU A 91 27.91 -13.33 4.38
C GLU A 91 27.33 -14.37 5.33
N GLU A 92 28.06 -14.74 6.39
CA GLU A 92 27.62 -15.71 7.40
C GLU A 92 26.35 -15.26 8.14
N TYR A 93 26.32 -14.01 8.62
CA TYR A 93 25.18 -13.49 9.39
C TYR A 93 23.96 -13.24 8.51
N VAL A 94 24.14 -12.82 7.26
CA VAL A 94 23.04 -12.71 6.31
C VAL A 94 22.46 -14.09 5.99
N ALA A 95 23.28 -15.11 5.75
CA ALA A 95 22.79 -16.47 5.52
C ALA A 95 22.00 -17.01 6.73
N LYS A 96 22.50 -16.79 7.95
CA LYS A 96 21.78 -17.15 9.19
C LYS A 96 20.46 -16.39 9.34
N ALA A 97 20.46 -15.09 9.06
CA ALA A 97 19.26 -14.27 9.13
C ALA A 97 18.21 -14.74 8.11
N ARG A 98 18.60 -15.06 6.87
CA ARG A 98 17.70 -15.63 5.86
C ARG A 98 17.00 -16.89 6.36
N HIS A 99 17.76 -17.84 6.90
CA HIS A 99 17.21 -19.09 7.43
C HIS A 99 16.22 -18.87 8.59
N ASP A 100 16.53 -17.94 9.49
CA ASP A 100 15.65 -17.62 10.62
C ASP A 100 14.36 -16.92 10.15
N ILE A 101 14.48 -15.98 9.21
CA ILE A 101 13.33 -15.28 8.62
C ILE A 101 12.44 -16.25 7.83
N GLU A 102 12.99 -17.19 7.07
CA GLU A 102 12.23 -18.25 6.39
C GLU A 102 11.39 -19.08 7.35
N LYS A 103 11.96 -19.49 8.49
CA LYS A 103 11.21 -20.20 9.55
C LYS A 103 10.10 -19.34 10.12
N ILE A 104 10.39 -18.07 10.42
CA ILE A 104 9.38 -17.13 10.93
C ILE A 104 8.24 -16.99 9.93
N MET A 105 8.54 -16.75 8.65
CA MET A 105 7.51 -16.65 7.60
C MET A 105 6.65 -17.92 7.57
N TYR A 106 7.26 -19.10 7.54
CA TYR A 106 6.50 -20.34 7.48
C TYR A 106 5.56 -20.53 8.69
N GLU A 107 6.03 -20.23 9.90
CA GLU A 107 5.19 -20.29 11.11
C GLU A 107 4.08 -19.24 11.12
N GLU A 108 4.33 -18.05 10.57
CA GLU A 108 3.33 -16.99 10.47
C GLU A 108 2.27 -17.30 9.41
N GLY A 109 2.66 -17.94 8.30
CA GLY A 109 1.73 -18.50 7.32
C GLY A 109 0.83 -19.56 7.95
N LYS A 110 1.37 -20.48 8.76
CA LYS A 110 0.56 -21.46 9.51
C LYS A 110 -0.41 -20.77 10.48
N LYS A 111 0.06 -19.77 11.23
CA LYS A 111 -0.80 -19.01 12.15
C LYS A 111 -1.94 -18.34 11.41
N LEU A 112 -1.67 -17.68 10.29
CA LEU A 112 -2.71 -17.05 9.47
C LEU A 112 -3.76 -18.08 9.04
N CYS A 113 -3.34 -19.20 8.47
CA CYS A 113 -4.23 -20.30 8.07
C CYS A 113 -5.09 -20.80 9.24
N HIS A 114 -4.48 -20.99 10.41
CA HIS A 114 -5.19 -21.42 11.62
C HIS A 114 -6.22 -20.38 12.11
N MET A 115 -5.86 -19.09 12.12
CA MET A 115 -6.74 -18.00 12.56
C MET A 115 -7.98 -17.85 11.68
N VAL A 116 -7.86 -18.11 10.38
CA VAL A 116 -9.01 -18.07 9.46
C VAL A 116 -9.75 -19.41 9.37
N GLY A 117 -9.20 -20.48 9.95
CA GLY A 117 -9.77 -21.83 9.88
C GLY A 117 -9.57 -22.53 8.54
N ALA A 118 -8.53 -22.16 7.79
CA ALA A 118 -8.15 -22.82 6.55
C ALA A 118 -7.14 -23.94 6.84
N TYR A 119 -7.58 -25.19 6.74
CA TYR A 119 -6.77 -26.37 7.01
C TYR A 119 -6.46 -27.14 5.72
N ASN A 120 -5.46 -28.02 5.76
CA ASN A 120 -5.08 -28.91 4.65
C ASN A 120 -4.62 -28.20 3.36
N LEU A 121 -4.00 -27.03 3.50
CA LEU A 121 -3.41 -26.32 2.37
C LEU A 121 -2.04 -26.93 1.97
N PRO A 122 -1.68 -26.88 0.67
CA PRO A 122 -0.33 -27.21 0.22
C PRO A 122 0.75 -26.41 0.95
N GLN A 123 1.87 -27.07 1.29
CA GLN A 123 2.96 -26.42 2.04
C GLN A 123 3.54 -25.21 1.30
N GLU A 124 3.59 -25.25 -0.04
CA GLU A 124 4.02 -24.11 -0.87
C GLU A 124 3.15 -22.88 -0.60
N LEU A 125 1.81 -23.03 -0.60
CA LEU A 125 0.89 -21.93 -0.33
C LEU A 125 1.02 -21.38 1.10
N ILE A 126 1.24 -22.26 2.09
CA ILE A 126 1.47 -21.83 3.47
C ILE A 126 2.76 -20.99 3.57
N ALA A 127 3.84 -21.43 2.92
CA ALA A 127 5.11 -20.69 2.89
C ALA A 127 4.95 -19.33 2.19
N MET A 128 4.18 -19.29 1.11
CA MET A 128 3.85 -18.08 0.37
C MET A 128 3.05 -17.08 1.22
N LEU A 129 1.97 -17.52 1.88
CA LEU A 129 1.19 -16.68 2.80
C LEU A 129 2.05 -16.09 3.93
N GLY A 130 3.05 -16.82 4.39
CA GLY A 130 4.02 -16.34 5.39
C GLY A 130 4.74 -15.04 5.00
N ARG A 131 4.92 -14.80 3.70
CA ARG A 131 5.57 -13.58 3.18
C ARG A 131 4.71 -12.33 3.38
N PHE A 132 3.40 -12.46 3.59
CA PHE A 132 2.51 -11.33 3.88
C PHE A 132 2.93 -10.57 5.14
N LYS A 133 3.61 -11.25 6.08
CA LYS A 133 4.16 -10.62 7.28
C LYS A 133 5.05 -9.42 6.98
N PHE A 134 5.84 -9.49 5.92
CA PHE A 134 6.80 -8.46 5.54
C PHE A 134 6.38 -7.67 4.30
N ARG A 135 5.12 -7.82 3.87
CA ARG A 135 4.58 -7.14 2.70
C ARG A 135 3.52 -6.13 3.15
N SER A 136 3.66 -4.90 2.67
CA SER A 136 2.65 -3.86 2.85
C SER A 136 2.13 -3.40 1.50
N SER A 137 0.85 -3.03 1.45
CA SER A 137 0.19 -2.42 0.29
C SER A 137 -0.49 -1.14 0.78
N TYR A 138 -0.14 0.00 0.19
CA TYR A 138 -0.64 1.33 0.60
C TYR A 138 -0.48 1.63 2.11
N GLY A 139 0.59 1.12 2.74
CA GLY A 139 0.88 1.28 4.17
C GLY A 139 0.19 0.26 5.09
N GLN A 140 -0.72 -0.57 4.57
CA GLN A 140 -1.36 -1.65 5.32
C GLN A 140 -0.53 -2.94 5.20
N ASN A 141 -0.25 -3.59 6.34
CA ASN A 141 0.37 -4.91 6.33
C ASN A 141 -0.59 -5.94 5.73
N MET A 142 -0.10 -6.77 4.80
CA MET A 142 -0.92 -7.75 4.09
C MET A 142 -1.48 -8.84 5.00
N LEU A 143 -0.73 -9.30 6.01
CA LEU A 143 -1.22 -10.34 6.91
C LEU A 143 -2.42 -9.83 7.70
N ALA A 144 -2.35 -8.59 8.20
CA ALA A 144 -3.44 -7.94 8.91
C ALA A 144 -4.66 -7.71 7.99
N HIS A 145 -4.43 -7.20 6.78
CA HIS A 145 -5.46 -6.98 5.75
C HIS A 145 -6.20 -8.28 5.42
N THR A 146 -5.47 -9.33 5.04
CA THR A 146 -6.07 -10.61 4.65
C THR A 146 -6.85 -11.25 5.79
N LEU A 147 -6.38 -11.13 7.04
CA LEU A 147 -7.11 -11.62 8.20
C LEU A 147 -8.43 -10.86 8.43
N GLU A 148 -8.38 -9.53 8.34
CA GLU A 148 -9.57 -8.66 8.48
C GLU A 148 -10.59 -8.94 7.38
N GLU A 149 -10.16 -8.88 6.13
CA GLU A 149 -10.97 -9.17 4.95
C GLU A 149 -11.64 -10.54 5.07
N THR A 150 -10.88 -11.58 5.45
CA THR A 150 -11.43 -12.92 5.61
C THR A 150 -12.53 -12.97 6.68
N LYS A 151 -12.38 -12.23 7.78
CA LYS A 151 -13.44 -12.15 8.81
C LYS A 151 -14.70 -11.48 8.27
N ILE A 152 -14.55 -10.39 7.52
CA ILE A 152 -15.65 -9.66 6.90
C ILE A 152 -16.38 -10.57 5.90
N GLY A 153 -15.63 -11.20 4.99
CA GLY A 153 -16.18 -12.09 3.97
C GLY A 153 -16.91 -13.28 4.57
N MET A 154 -16.36 -13.88 5.61
CA MET A 154 -17.01 -14.96 6.35
C MET A 154 -18.34 -14.54 6.99
N ALA A 155 -18.41 -13.34 7.56
CA ALA A 155 -19.65 -12.81 8.11
C ALA A 155 -20.71 -12.57 7.01
N ILE A 156 -20.33 -11.94 5.91
CA ILE A 156 -21.23 -11.70 4.77
C ILE A 156 -21.71 -13.03 4.18
N ALA A 157 -20.81 -14.00 4.03
CA ALA A 157 -21.13 -15.31 3.47
C ALA A 157 -22.12 -16.08 4.33
N ALA A 158 -22.02 -15.98 5.66
CA ALA A 158 -22.98 -16.59 6.59
C ALA A 158 -24.40 -16.02 6.42
N GLU A 159 -24.52 -14.69 6.35
CA GLU A 159 -25.80 -13.98 6.19
C GLU A 159 -26.43 -14.19 4.82
N THR A 160 -25.61 -14.35 3.77
CA THR A 160 -26.07 -14.53 2.37
C THR A 160 -26.16 -16.00 1.94
N HIS A 161 -25.93 -16.93 2.87
CA HIS A 161 -25.89 -18.37 2.63
C HIS A 161 -24.92 -18.76 1.49
N ALA A 162 -23.79 -18.05 1.36
CA ALA A 162 -22.72 -18.39 0.45
C ALA A 162 -21.83 -19.52 0.97
N ASN A 163 -21.04 -20.13 0.09
CA ASN A 163 -20.13 -21.19 0.49
C ASN A 163 -18.97 -20.60 1.31
N LEU A 164 -19.03 -20.84 2.62
CA LEU A 164 -18.05 -20.36 3.59
C LEU A 164 -16.61 -20.78 3.26
N ASP A 165 -16.41 -22.00 2.76
CA ASP A 165 -15.07 -22.51 2.48
C ASP A 165 -14.46 -21.84 1.24
N ILE A 166 -15.27 -21.59 0.21
CA ILE A 166 -14.83 -20.86 -0.98
C ILE A 166 -14.50 -19.41 -0.64
N VAL A 167 -15.36 -18.71 0.12
CA VAL A 167 -15.11 -17.32 0.52
C VAL A 167 -13.87 -17.21 1.41
N ARG A 168 -13.70 -18.10 2.38
CA ARG A 168 -12.51 -18.14 3.24
C ARG A 168 -11.23 -18.25 2.42
N LEU A 169 -11.19 -19.19 1.48
CA LEU A 169 -10.01 -19.40 0.64
C LEU A 169 -9.84 -18.26 -0.38
N GLY A 170 -10.94 -17.74 -0.93
CA GLY A 170 -10.94 -16.58 -1.82
C GLY A 170 -10.30 -15.35 -1.17
N CYS A 171 -10.77 -14.96 0.03
CA CYS A 171 -10.19 -13.85 0.80
C CYS A 171 -8.73 -14.13 1.19
N LEU A 172 -8.43 -15.35 1.66
CA LEU A 172 -7.07 -15.73 2.05
C LEU A 172 -6.07 -15.58 0.89
N PHE A 173 -6.49 -15.85 -0.34
CA PHE A 173 -5.63 -15.90 -1.51
C PHE A 173 -5.78 -14.73 -2.50
N HIS A 174 -6.71 -13.80 -2.31
CA HIS A 174 -7.02 -12.73 -3.29
C HIS A 174 -5.76 -12.03 -3.81
N ASP A 175 -4.85 -11.65 -2.91
CA ASP A 175 -3.62 -10.94 -3.24
C ASP A 175 -2.35 -11.81 -3.19
N ILE A 176 -2.45 -13.14 -3.21
CA ILE A 176 -1.27 -14.01 -3.10
C ILE A 176 -0.27 -13.81 -4.24
N GLY A 177 -0.67 -13.27 -5.39
CA GLY A 177 0.27 -12.92 -6.45
C GLY A 177 1.17 -11.72 -6.13
N LYS A 178 0.84 -10.86 -5.15
CA LYS A 178 1.66 -9.68 -4.77
C LYS A 178 3.03 -10.05 -4.20
N ILE A 179 3.24 -11.31 -3.84
CA ILE A 179 4.51 -11.84 -3.33
C ILE A 179 5.32 -12.62 -4.37
N VAL A 180 4.76 -12.81 -5.57
CA VAL A 180 5.47 -13.42 -6.71
C VAL A 180 6.22 -12.31 -7.43
N THR A 181 7.55 -12.28 -7.29
CA THR A 181 8.39 -11.18 -7.79
C THR A 181 9.22 -11.54 -9.02
N ASP A 182 9.38 -12.83 -9.30
CA ASP A 182 10.36 -13.33 -10.27
C ASP A 182 9.72 -13.67 -11.64
N GLU A 183 8.43 -13.37 -11.79
CA GLU A 183 7.64 -13.66 -12.99
C GLU A 183 6.91 -12.39 -13.46
N GLU A 184 6.81 -12.21 -14.78
CA GLU A 184 6.04 -11.11 -15.38
C GLU A 184 4.54 -11.43 -15.36
N GLY A 185 3.72 -10.45 -14.98
CA GLY A 185 2.26 -10.54 -14.96
C GLY A 185 1.63 -9.61 -13.93
N SER A 186 0.30 -9.43 -14.01
CA SER A 186 -0.43 -8.78 -12.91
C SER A 186 -0.43 -9.68 -11.66
N HIS A 187 -0.63 -9.12 -10.47
CA HIS A 187 -0.72 -9.95 -9.26
C HIS A 187 -1.94 -10.90 -9.32
N VAL A 188 -2.97 -10.55 -10.07
CA VAL A 188 -4.11 -11.42 -10.34
C VAL A 188 -3.67 -12.65 -11.15
N ASP A 189 -2.98 -12.43 -12.29
CA ASP A 189 -2.50 -13.51 -13.16
C ASP A 189 -1.55 -14.45 -12.43
N LEU A 190 -0.62 -13.88 -11.65
CA LEU A 190 0.35 -14.63 -10.86
C LEU A 190 -0.33 -15.44 -9.75
N GLY A 191 -1.33 -14.87 -9.09
CA GLY A 191 -2.15 -15.57 -8.10
C GLY A 191 -2.92 -16.74 -8.72
N VAL A 192 -3.61 -16.52 -9.83
CA VAL A 192 -4.34 -17.56 -10.58
C VAL A 192 -3.40 -18.69 -11.01
N LYS A 193 -2.22 -18.36 -11.56
CA LYS A 193 -1.22 -19.34 -11.98
C LYS A 193 -0.73 -20.18 -10.80
N LEU A 194 -0.42 -19.54 -9.67
CA LEU A 194 0.05 -20.21 -8.45
C LEU A 194 -1.00 -21.18 -7.89
N LEU A 195 -2.26 -20.77 -7.83
CA LEU A 195 -3.37 -21.58 -7.33
C LEU A 195 -3.68 -22.76 -8.26
N LYS A 196 -3.62 -22.55 -9.58
CA LYS A 196 -3.75 -23.64 -10.58
C LYS A 196 -2.64 -24.67 -10.42
N LYS A 197 -1.37 -24.24 -10.28
CA LYS A 197 -0.22 -25.12 -10.04
C LYS A 197 -0.41 -25.98 -8.78
N ASN A 198 -1.06 -25.42 -7.76
CA ASN A 198 -1.34 -26.08 -6.49
C ASN A 198 -2.68 -26.85 -6.47
N ASN A 199 -3.34 -27.03 -7.62
CA ASN A 199 -4.61 -27.76 -7.77
C ASN A 199 -5.73 -27.24 -6.85
N MET A 200 -5.78 -25.94 -6.63
CA MET A 200 -6.86 -25.33 -5.85
C MET A 200 -8.19 -25.38 -6.62
N PRO A 201 -9.34 -25.42 -5.93
CA PRO A 201 -10.65 -25.48 -6.59
C PRO A 201 -10.89 -24.29 -7.53
N GLN A 202 -11.53 -24.54 -8.68
CA GLN A 202 -11.79 -23.49 -9.68
C GLN A 202 -12.57 -22.31 -9.10
N ALA A 203 -13.55 -22.55 -8.22
CA ALA A 203 -14.30 -21.48 -7.57
C ALA A 203 -13.43 -20.53 -6.71
N VAL A 204 -12.35 -21.03 -6.09
CA VAL A 204 -11.37 -20.19 -5.36
C VAL A 204 -10.51 -19.40 -6.35
N ILE A 205 -10.09 -20.05 -7.44
CA ILE A 205 -9.32 -19.40 -8.51
C ILE A 205 -10.14 -18.27 -9.14
N ASP A 206 -11.44 -18.47 -9.35
CA ASP A 206 -12.35 -17.47 -9.91
C ASP A 206 -12.50 -16.26 -8.98
N CYS A 207 -12.59 -16.48 -7.66
CA CYS A 207 -12.57 -15.39 -6.69
C CYS A 207 -11.32 -14.52 -6.84
N VAL A 208 -10.13 -15.14 -6.95
CA VAL A 208 -8.87 -14.42 -7.15
C VAL A 208 -8.82 -13.75 -8.53
N ALA A 209 -9.33 -14.38 -9.59
CA ALA A 209 -9.34 -13.80 -10.93
C ALA A 209 -10.24 -12.55 -11.03
N GLN A 210 -11.31 -12.49 -10.23
CA GLN A 210 -12.38 -11.50 -10.36
C GLN A 210 -12.34 -10.40 -9.29
N HIS A 211 -11.49 -10.49 -8.27
CA HIS A 211 -11.53 -9.56 -7.13
C HIS A 211 -11.16 -8.09 -7.43
N HIS A 212 -10.68 -7.77 -8.64
CA HIS A 212 -10.51 -6.38 -9.12
C HIS A 212 -11.63 -5.91 -10.05
N GLU A 213 -12.64 -6.75 -10.30
CA GLU A 213 -13.73 -6.47 -11.25
C GLU A 213 -13.27 -6.29 -12.71
N ASP A 214 -12.04 -6.73 -13.04
CA ASP A 214 -11.51 -6.74 -14.41
C ASP A 214 -12.27 -7.73 -15.33
N THR A 215 -12.97 -8.69 -14.72
CA THR A 215 -13.84 -9.66 -15.38
C THR A 215 -15.14 -9.81 -14.59
N GLU A 216 -16.23 -10.21 -15.27
CA GLU A 216 -17.54 -10.39 -14.62
C GLU A 216 -17.48 -11.45 -13.51
N PHE A 217 -18.15 -11.16 -12.40
CA PHE A 217 -18.29 -12.10 -11.30
C PHE A 217 -19.10 -13.33 -11.73
N THR A 218 -18.53 -14.52 -11.57
CA THR A 218 -19.20 -15.78 -11.92
C THR A 218 -19.98 -16.39 -10.75
N SER A 219 -19.82 -15.85 -9.54
CA SER A 219 -20.44 -16.38 -8.32
C SER A 219 -20.69 -15.29 -7.28
N LYS A 220 -21.58 -15.57 -6.33
CA LYS A 220 -21.79 -14.70 -5.17
C LYS A 220 -20.56 -14.68 -4.26
N GLU A 221 -19.80 -15.78 -4.22
CA GLU A 221 -18.55 -15.87 -3.46
C GLU A 221 -17.50 -14.88 -3.99
N SER A 222 -17.37 -14.75 -5.32
CA SER A 222 -16.48 -13.75 -5.94
C SER A 222 -16.88 -12.32 -5.57
N ILE A 223 -18.20 -12.02 -5.59
CA ILE A 223 -18.74 -10.72 -5.18
C ILE A 223 -18.42 -10.44 -3.71
N ILE A 224 -18.56 -11.45 -2.84
CA ILE A 224 -18.26 -11.30 -1.40
C ILE A 224 -16.79 -11.00 -1.16
N VAL A 225 -15.88 -11.69 -1.86
CA VAL A 225 -14.43 -11.43 -1.76
C VAL A 225 -14.12 -9.98 -2.17
N TYR A 226 -14.63 -9.54 -3.31
CA TYR A 226 -14.49 -8.14 -3.77
C TYR A 226 -15.00 -7.12 -2.74
N ILE A 227 -16.22 -7.33 -2.21
CA ILE A 227 -16.82 -6.44 -1.20
C ILE A 227 -15.96 -6.43 0.08
N SER A 228 -15.43 -7.58 0.48
CA SER A 228 -14.62 -7.70 1.69
C SER A 228 -13.30 -6.97 1.57
N ASP A 229 -12.62 -7.08 0.43
CA ASP A 229 -11.38 -6.36 0.14
C ASP A 229 -11.63 -4.85 0.12
N ALA A 230 -12.70 -4.40 -0.54
CA ALA A 230 -13.10 -3.00 -0.56
C ALA A 230 -13.38 -2.44 0.84
N ILE A 231 -14.10 -3.18 1.70
CA ILE A 231 -14.38 -2.75 3.09
C ILE A 231 -13.08 -2.67 3.90
N SER A 232 -12.23 -3.69 3.82
CA SER A 232 -10.96 -3.74 4.55
C SER A 232 -10.02 -2.59 4.11
N GLY A 233 -9.96 -2.32 2.82
CA GLY A 233 -9.09 -1.28 2.25
C GLY A 233 -9.61 0.16 2.40
N SER A 234 -10.92 0.37 2.52
CA SER A 234 -11.54 1.71 2.61
C SER A 234 -11.79 2.20 4.04
N ARG A 235 -11.49 1.41 5.07
CA ARG A 235 -11.67 1.85 6.47
C ARG A 235 -10.74 3.02 6.82
N PRO A 236 -11.21 4.05 7.56
CA PRO A 236 -10.37 5.15 8.00
C PRO A 236 -9.13 4.64 8.75
N GLY A 237 -7.93 5.02 8.30
CA GLY A 237 -6.65 4.60 8.87
C GLY A 237 -6.08 3.28 8.34
N ALA A 238 -6.76 2.52 7.47
CA ALA A 238 -6.18 1.32 6.85
C ALA A 238 -5.00 1.63 5.93
N ARG A 239 -5.18 2.66 5.09
CA ARG A 239 -4.16 3.12 4.15
C ARG A 239 -3.58 4.43 4.66
N TYR A 240 -2.26 4.54 4.59
CA TYR A 240 -1.59 5.80 4.88
C TYR A 240 -1.84 6.75 3.72
N GLU A 241 -2.93 7.50 3.78
CA GLU A 241 -3.00 8.78 3.09
C GLU A 241 -2.23 9.77 3.96
N ASN A 242 -1.21 10.42 3.41
CA ASN A 242 -0.58 11.56 4.07
C ASN A 242 -1.60 12.69 4.08
N VAL A 243 -2.55 12.65 5.02
CA VAL A 243 -3.69 13.57 5.09
C VAL A 243 -3.19 15.02 5.14
N ALA A 244 -2.05 15.26 5.79
CA ALA A 244 -1.43 16.58 5.85
C ALA A 244 -0.98 17.06 4.46
N GLU A 245 -0.28 16.23 3.70
CA GLU A 245 0.15 16.55 2.33
C GLU A 245 -1.04 16.64 1.37
N TYR A 246 -2.05 15.79 1.54
CA TYR A 246 -3.29 15.85 0.78
C TYR A 246 -4.06 17.15 1.02
N VAL A 247 -4.23 17.57 2.27
CA VAL A 247 -4.86 18.85 2.64
C VAL A 247 -4.02 20.02 2.13
N THR A 248 -2.69 19.96 2.28
CA THR A 248 -1.77 20.98 1.76
C THR A 248 -1.89 21.11 0.25
N ARG A 249 -2.00 19.99 -0.47
CA ARG A 249 -2.16 19.94 -1.92
C ARG A 249 -3.50 20.52 -2.37
N LEU A 250 -4.61 20.12 -1.75
CA LEU A 250 -5.94 20.67 -2.06
C LEU A 250 -5.95 22.19 -1.82
N GLY A 251 -5.41 22.63 -0.68
CA GLY A 251 -5.30 24.05 -0.36
C GLY A 251 -4.42 24.81 -1.36
N ALA A 252 -3.34 24.20 -1.87
CA ALA A 252 -2.50 24.81 -2.90
C ALA A 252 -3.25 24.97 -4.24
N ILE A 253 -4.03 23.96 -4.65
CA ILE A 253 -4.86 24.02 -5.86
C ILE A 253 -5.92 25.13 -5.75
N GLU A 254 -6.62 25.19 -4.61
CA GLU A 254 -7.61 26.23 -4.32
C GLU A 254 -6.96 27.62 -4.28
N SER A 255 -5.77 27.74 -3.69
CA SER A 255 -5.03 29.00 -3.62
C SER A 255 -4.62 29.52 -5.00
N ILE A 256 -4.22 28.63 -5.92
CA ILE A 256 -3.90 29.01 -7.31
C ILE A 256 -5.14 29.62 -7.98
N ALA A 257 -6.31 28.98 -7.86
CA ALA A 257 -7.55 29.50 -8.41
C ALA A 257 -7.99 30.81 -7.74
N MET A 258 -7.94 30.89 -6.41
CA MET A 258 -8.30 32.10 -5.65
C MET A 258 -7.39 33.29 -5.92
N SER A 259 -6.16 33.07 -6.40
CA SER A 259 -5.24 34.16 -6.75
C SER A 259 -5.63 34.92 -8.02
N LYS A 260 -6.57 34.39 -8.81
CA LYS A 260 -7.00 34.99 -10.08
C LYS A 260 -8.04 36.09 -9.86
N THR A 261 -7.89 37.19 -10.61
CA THR A 261 -8.83 38.31 -10.57
C THR A 261 -10.22 37.88 -11.00
N GLY A 262 -11.24 38.25 -10.21
CA GLY A 262 -12.65 37.93 -10.49
C GLY A 262 -13.15 36.62 -9.87
N VAL A 263 -12.25 35.77 -9.37
CA VAL A 263 -12.62 34.56 -8.62
C VAL A 263 -13.11 34.94 -7.23
N THR A 264 -14.28 34.42 -6.84
CA THR A 264 -14.86 34.63 -5.50
C THR A 264 -14.66 33.43 -4.60
N GLU A 265 -14.74 32.21 -5.15
CA GLU A 265 -14.58 30.96 -4.41
C GLU A 265 -13.91 29.92 -5.32
N ALA A 266 -13.14 29.00 -4.74
CA ALA A 266 -12.59 27.85 -5.44
C ALA A 266 -12.59 26.62 -4.54
N TYR A 267 -12.96 25.48 -5.11
CA TYR A 267 -13.07 24.20 -4.40
C TYR A 267 -12.37 23.10 -5.18
N ALA A 268 -11.39 22.46 -4.55
CA ALA A 268 -10.76 21.25 -5.09
C ALA A 268 -11.55 20.03 -4.60
N ILE A 269 -12.30 19.39 -5.50
CA ILE A 269 -13.16 18.24 -5.22
C ILE A 269 -12.61 16.96 -5.87
N SER A 270 -13.23 15.82 -5.57
CA SER A 270 -12.83 14.53 -6.13
C SER A 270 -11.35 14.22 -5.92
N ALA A 271 -10.87 14.39 -4.69
CA ALA A 271 -9.47 14.23 -4.32
C ALA A 271 -8.47 15.15 -5.07
N GLY A 272 -8.94 16.30 -5.55
CA GLY A 272 -8.15 17.27 -6.30
C GLY A 272 -8.06 16.97 -7.80
N ARG A 273 -8.89 16.03 -8.31
CA ARG A 273 -9.03 15.76 -9.76
C ARG A 273 -10.01 16.71 -10.44
N GLU A 274 -10.77 17.49 -9.68
CA GLU A 274 -11.64 18.52 -10.22
C GLU A 274 -11.51 19.79 -9.37
N VAL A 275 -11.49 20.94 -10.04
CA VAL A 275 -11.44 22.26 -9.39
C VAL A 275 -12.61 23.07 -9.91
N ARG A 276 -13.52 23.44 -9.02
CA ARG A 276 -14.63 24.34 -9.32
C ARG A 276 -14.31 25.73 -8.88
N VAL A 277 -14.42 26.68 -9.80
CA VAL A 277 -14.04 28.07 -9.59
C VAL A 277 -15.27 28.94 -9.84
N MET A 278 -15.74 29.62 -8.79
CA MET A 278 -16.85 30.55 -8.87
C MET A 278 -16.31 31.94 -9.17
N VAL A 279 -16.93 32.60 -10.16
CA VAL A 279 -16.48 33.91 -10.64
C VAL A 279 -17.61 34.91 -10.52
N ASP A 280 -17.28 36.11 -10.06
CA ASP A 280 -18.22 37.23 -9.96
C ASP A 280 -18.68 37.65 -11.37
N PRO A 281 -19.97 37.50 -11.72
CA PRO A 281 -20.49 37.85 -13.04
C PRO A 281 -20.37 39.34 -13.36
N GLY A 282 -20.19 40.21 -12.36
CA GLY A 282 -19.97 41.64 -12.54
C GLY A 282 -18.51 42.01 -12.79
N LYS A 283 -17.56 41.08 -12.61
CA LYS A 283 -16.12 41.31 -12.78
C LYS A 283 -15.48 40.47 -13.87
N ALA A 284 -16.19 39.47 -14.39
CA ALA A 284 -15.73 38.66 -15.51
C ALA A 284 -16.85 38.45 -16.55
N THR A 285 -16.43 38.48 -17.81
CA THR A 285 -17.22 38.12 -18.99
C THR A 285 -17.15 36.62 -19.27
N ASP A 286 -17.99 36.13 -20.18
CA ASP A 286 -17.98 34.71 -20.58
C ASP A 286 -16.64 34.32 -21.24
N ASP A 287 -16.05 35.20 -22.04
CA ASP A 287 -14.73 34.99 -22.64
C ASP A 287 -13.61 34.94 -21.60
N GLU A 288 -13.70 35.80 -20.58
CA GLU A 288 -12.76 35.78 -19.44
C GLU A 288 -12.88 34.50 -18.61
N ALA A 289 -14.08 33.92 -18.47
CA ALA A 289 -14.27 32.65 -17.78
C ALA A 289 -13.55 31.49 -18.50
N VAL A 290 -13.61 31.43 -19.84
CA VAL A 290 -12.89 30.43 -20.64
C VAL A 290 -11.38 30.61 -20.51
N ARG A 291 -10.92 31.86 -20.52
CA ARG A 291 -9.50 32.19 -20.35
C ARG A 291 -9.00 31.83 -18.94
N LEU A 292 -9.75 32.16 -17.90
CA LEU A 292 -9.46 31.80 -16.51
C LEU A 292 -9.32 30.29 -16.33
N ALA A 293 -10.20 29.49 -16.95
CA ALA A 293 -10.11 28.03 -16.88
C ALA A 293 -8.78 27.52 -17.44
N SER A 294 -8.33 28.09 -18.56
CA SER A 294 -7.06 27.73 -19.19
C SER A 294 -5.85 28.17 -18.36
N GLU A 295 -5.87 29.40 -17.85
CA GLU A 295 -4.78 29.94 -17.01
C GLU A 295 -4.60 29.14 -15.71
N ILE A 296 -5.71 28.78 -15.04
CA ILE A 296 -5.67 27.99 -13.81
C ILE A 296 -5.16 26.58 -14.09
N ARG A 297 -5.61 25.95 -15.19
CA ARG A 297 -5.10 24.64 -15.62
C ARG A 297 -3.59 24.66 -15.84
N ASP A 298 -3.09 25.66 -16.57
CA ASP A 298 -1.68 25.75 -16.93
C ASP A 298 -0.79 26.02 -15.69
N GLU A 299 -1.26 26.85 -14.76
CA GLU A 299 -0.53 27.12 -13.53
C GLU A 299 -0.53 25.94 -12.54
N ILE A 300 -1.63 25.19 -12.45
CA ILE A 300 -1.67 23.92 -11.70
C ILE A 300 -0.66 22.93 -12.29
N LYS A 301 -0.60 22.83 -13.63
CA LYS A 301 0.34 21.96 -14.34
C LYS A 301 1.81 22.34 -14.10
N GLU A 302 2.11 23.63 -14.00
CA GLU A 302 3.47 24.12 -13.80
C GLU A 302 3.93 24.00 -12.34
N LYS A 303 3.07 24.34 -11.38
CA LYS A 303 3.46 24.49 -9.97
C LYS A 303 3.26 23.25 -9.12
N LEU A 304 2.41 22.31 -9.54
CA LEU A 304 2.04 21.15 -8.72
C LEU A 304 2.29 19.85 -9.48
N THR A 305 2.82 18.87 -8.76
CA THR A 305 2.90 17.48 -9.26
C THR A 305 1.63 16.74 -8.82
N TYR A 306 0.88 16.17 -9.76
CA TYR A 306 -0.34 15.43 -9.48
C TYR A 306 -0.44 14.13 -10.30
N PRO A 307 -0.95 13.04 -9.69
CA PRO A 307 -1.21 11.81 -10.42
C PRO A 307 -2.56 11.90 -11.16
N GLY A 308 -2.52 11.75 -12.48
CA GLY A 308 -3.70 11.75 -13.35
C GLY A 308 -4.04 13.14 -13.91
N THR A 309 -5.32 13.37 -14.19
CA THR A 309 -5.83 14.61 -14.80
C THR A 309 -6.60 15.45 -13.79
N VAL A 310 -6.47 16.77 -13.90
CA VAL A 310 -7.24 17.75 -13.13
C VAL A 310 -8.15 18.50 -14.09
N THR A 311 -9.46 18.40 -13.90
CA THR A 311 -10.45 19.15 -14.67
C THR A 311 -10.75 20.46 -13.97
N VAL A 312 -10.54 21.58 -14.67
CA VAL A 312 -10.89 22.93 -14.16
C VAL A 312 -12.23 23.34 -14.74
N THR A 313 -13.19 23.66 -13.87
CA THR A 313 -14.52 24.12 -14.25
C THR A 313 -14.75 25.52 -13.67
N VAL A 314 -14.84 26.51 -14.53
CA VAL A 314 -15.18 27.88 -14.15
C VAL A 314 -16.67 28.10 -14.31
N ILE A 315 -17.31 28.55 -13.23
CA ILE A 315 -18.76 28.76 -13.15
C ILE A 315 -19.00 30.25 -12.91
N ARG A 316 -19.67 30.88 -13.87
CA ARG A 316 -20.19 32.23 -13.76
C ARG A 316 -21.70 32.14 -13.65
N GLU A 317 -22.25 32.49 -12.49
CA GLU A 317 -23.69 32.34 -12.22
C GLU A 317 -24.30 33.66 -11.76
N THR A 318 -25.42 34.05 -12.39
CA THR A 318 -26.29 35.13 -11.91
C THR A 318 -27.60 34.52 -11.45
N ARG A 319 -27.95 34.69 -10.17
CA ARG A 319 -29.22 34.23 -9.61
C ARG A 319 -30.17 35.40 -9.43
N ALA A 320 -31.33 35.34 -10.08
CA ALA A 320 -32.44 36.27 -9.86
C ALA A 320 -33.69 35.48 -9.47
N GLN A 321 -34.35 35.89 -8.40
CA GLN A 321 -35.56 35.24 -7.90
C GLN A 321 -36.67 36.28 -7.75
N GLN A 322 -37.86 35.96 -8.24
CA GLN A 322 -39.06 36.76 -8.02
C GLN A 322 -40.15 35.84 -7.46
N VAL A 323 -40.86 36.35 -6.46
CA VAL A 323 -41.98 35.64 -5.83
C VAL A 323 -43.25 36.36 -6.26
N ALA A 324 -44.08 35.66 -7.04
CA ALA A 324 -45.45 36.12 -7.29
C ALA A 324 -46.30 35.88 -6.04
N LYS A 325 -47.11 36.86 -5.65
CA LYS A 325 -48.17 36.71 -4.65
C LYS A 325 -49.51 36.60 -5.35
#